data_AF-A0A6C0EJK6-F1
#
_entry.id   AF-A0A6C0EJK6-F1
#
_cell.length_a   1.000
_cell.length_b   1.000
_cell.length_c   1.000
_cell.angle_alpha   90.00
_cell.angle_beta   90.00
_cell.angle_gamma   90.00
#
_symmetry.space_group_name_H-M   'P 1'
#
loop_
_entity.id
_entity.type
_entity.pdbx_description
1 polymer ?
#
loop_
_entity_poly.entity_id
_entity_poly.type
_entity_poly.pdbx_seq_one_letter_code
_entity_poly.pdbx_strand_id
1 'polypeptide(L)'
;MSDQQTLVNISEDPLFLNGFCDLKCDYSFYYQLSICRVHPNSGNTSLHFTYEANSNGTKQVLYNGIEYNVSGIFIYSPSLHYFDGNQAESEIQIVHQAVLGNGSPLVVCIPITSSSGSIPNNKGTRLVEDMINYAIPVINTTNRIENELNTEISSANRELTNLKNNDMIKSGSGIANVGNKIKNSFENLGRRIARRPTQSNNTSSIENQLSTLQDQLQRVENQVDHNLNQPQVLNITNYTLEYLVPGKTPFFSYTNTNDNAYYIVYGMNNAIFVDSNVIQNLQSVVSPYYTNSTYNDTIVSPNITASIYPLFLNQTGATNLLTTNLSDEIYIDCQPTGSSNEQTNVTTSTTSSTTLQKSSTLFFIYVVFFLFVLFLIYMIFSYITHPDKKNFSIGSIKNPFT
;
A
#
# COMPACT_ATOMS: atom_id res chain seq x y z
N MET A 1 -4.49 19.61 -6.93
CA MET A 1 -3.02 19.70 -6.80
C MET A 1 -2.46 19.08 -8.07
N SER A 2 -1.45 19.70 -8.68
CA SER A 2 -0.86 19.23 -9.94
C SER A 2 0.17 18.16 -9.59
N ASP A 3 -0.25 16.89 -9.62
CA ASP A 3 0.54 15.72 -9.23
C ASP A 3 1.66 15.44 -10.24
N GLN A 4 2.81 16.08 -10.06
CA GLN A 4 4.08 15.52 -10.56
C GLN A 4 4.69 14.66 -9.46
N GLN A 5 4.18 13.44 -9.31
CA GLN A 5 4.91 12.40 -8.60
C GLN A 5 6.03 11.94 -9.52
N THR A 6 7.26 12.29 -9.17
CA THR A 6 8.47 11.77 -9.81
C THR A 6 8.67 10.33 -9.41
N LEU A 7 8.87 9.49 -10.42
CA LEU A 7 9.03 8.04 -10.27
C LEU A 7 10.42 7.76 -9.67
N VAL A 8 10.48 7.04 -8.54
CA VAL A 8 11.74 6.68 -7.86
C VAL A 8 12.15 5.28 -8.26
N ASN A 9 13.43 5.10 -8.61
CA ASN A 9 14.03 3.79 -8.85
C ASN A 9 14.59 3.21 -7.55
N ILE A 10 14.05 2.05 -7.15
CA ILE A 10 14.47 1.29 -6.00
C ILE A 10 15.55 0.32 -6.44
N SER A 11 16.79 0.60 -6.07
CA SER A 11 17.96 -0.17 -6.46
C SER A 11 19.04 -0.14 -5.37
N GLU A 12 19.75 -1.25 -5.22
CA GLU A 12 20.97 -1.32 -4.38
C GLU A 12 22.22 -0.79 -5.10
N ASP A 13 22.12 -0.42 -6.38
CA ASP A 13 23.25 0.15 -7.12
C ASP A 13 23.75 1.43 -6.38
N PRO A 14 25.05 1.53 -6.08
CA PRO A 14 25.65 2.69 -5.41
C PRO A 14 25.38 4.03 -6.08
N LEU A 15 24.98 4.05 -7.36
CA LEU A 15 24.56 5.26 -8.06
C LEU A 15 23.24 5.83 -7.53
N PHE A 16 22.33 4.96 -7.06
CA PHE A 16 21.04 5.36 -6.51
C PHE A 16 21.03 5.38 -4.98
N LEU A 17 21.93 4.62 -4.34
CA LEU A 17 21.96 4.47 -2.88
C LEU A 17 22.81 5.54 -2.18
N ASN A 18 22.20 6.32 -1.28
CA ASN A 18 22.87 7.35 -0.48
C ASN A 18 23.50 6.82 0.81
N GLY A 19 23.11 5.64 1.27
CA GLY A 19 23.72 4.97 2.42
C GLY A 19 22.77 4.04 3.17
N PHE A 20 23.16 3.68 4.39
CA PHE A 20 22.38 2.83 5.28
C PHE A 20 21.63 3.65 6.33
N CYS A 21 20.44 3.19 6.72
CA CYS A 21 19.60 3.88 7.69
C CYS A 21 19.13 3.01 8.86
N ASP A 22 19.83 1.92 9.21
CA ASP A 22 19.39 0.98 10.26
C ASP A 22 18.91 1.64 11.58
N LEU A 23 19.49 2.78 11.97
CA LEU A 23 19.08 3.56 13.17
C LEU A 23 18.31 4.86 12.86
N LYS A 24 18.14 5.21 11.57
CA LYS A 24 17.53 6.47 11.10
C LYS A 24 16.21 6.26 10.34
N CYS A 25 15.87 5.02 10.05
CA CYS A 25 14.60 4.60 9.47
C CYS A 25 14.09 3.40 10.29
N ASP A 26 14.08 3.55 11.61
CA ASP A 26 13.59 2.52 12.53
C ASP A 26 12.07 2.37 12.33
N TYR A 27 11.65 1.18 11.94
CA TYR A 27 10.28 0.87 11.59
C TYR A 27 9.83 -0.36 12.35
N SER A 28 8.74 -0.21 13.10
CA SER A 28 8.06 -1.33 13.73
C SER A 28 6.56 -1.25 13.50
N PHE A 29 5.93 -2.42 13.44
CA PHE A 29 4.50 -2.52 13.21
C PHE A 29 3.88 -3.64 14.04
N TYR A 30 2.58 -3.49 14.27
CA TYR A 30 1.69 -4.52 14.77
C TYR A 30 0.28 -4.25 14.26
N TYR A 31 -0.16 -5.11 13.34
CA TYR A 31 -1.44 -4.93 12.66
C TYR A 31 -2.49 -5.91 13.20
N GLN A 32 -3.53 -5.38 13.84
CA GLN A 32 -4.62 -6.20 14.39
C GLN A 32 -5.62 -6.63 13.30
N LEU A 33 -6.49 -7.60 13.61
CA LEU A 33 -7.58 -7.94 12.71
C LEU A 33 -8.50 -6.73 12.46
N SER A 34 -8.98 -6.60 11.24
CA SER A 34 -9.84 -5.51 10.80
C SER A 34 -11.00 -6.00 9.93
N ILE A 35 -11.90 -5.08 9.57
CA ILE A 35 -12.93 -5.30 8.56
C ILE A 35 -12.44 -4.68 7.25
N CYS A 36 -12.36 -5.48 6.19
CA CYS A 36 -12.00 -4.98 4.87
C CYS A 36 -13.23 -4.34 4.22
N ARG A 37 -13.11 -3.08 3.82
CA ARG A 37 -14.07 -2.45 2.90
C ARG A 37 -13.34 -1.96 1.67
N VAL A 38 -13.99 -2.01 0.52
CA VAL A 38 -13.49 -1.42 -0.72
C VAL A 38 -14.32 -0.18 -1.05
N HIS A 39 -13.65 0.92 -1.38
CA HIS A 39 -14.30 2.08 -1.94
C HIS A 39 -14.62 1.80 -3.41
N PRO A 40 -15.85 2.10 -3.84
CA PRO A 40 -16.18 2.11 -5.25
C PRO A 40 -15.28 3.13 -5.95
N ASN A 41 -14.69 2.71 -7.06
CA ASN A 41 -13.52 3.37 -7.64
C ASN A 41 -13.90 4.70 -8.30
N SER A 42 -13.58 5.84 -7.68
CA SER A 42 -13.90 7.17 -8.23
C SER A 42 -12.87 7.72 -9.22
N GLY A 43 -11.83 6.95 -9.57
CA GLY A 43 -10.78 7.40 -10.47
C GLY A 43 -10.18 6.32 -11.38
N ASN A 44 -10.59 5.07 -11.25
CA ASN A 44 -10.07 3.90 -11.97
C ASN A 44 -8.55 3.69 -11.90
N THR A 45 -7.77 4.46 -11.14
CA THR A 45 -6.29 4.35 -11.11
C THR A 45 -5.74 3.45 -10.02
N SER A 46 -6.57 3.05 -9.05
CA SER A 46 -6.22 2.08 -8.02
C SER A 46 -7.46 1.41 -7.43
N LEU A 47 -7.26 0.30 -6.73
CA LEU A 47 -8.24 -0.20 -5.76
C LEU A 47 -7.98 0.44 -4.41
N HIS A 48 -9.01 0.95 -3.73
CA HIS A 48 -8.87 1.60 -2.43
C HIS A 48 -9.62 0.84 -1.34
N PHE A 49 -8.90 0.38 -0.32
CA PHE A 49 -9.44 -0.39 0.81
C PHE A 49 -9.29 0.38 2.14
N THR A 50 -10.22 0.12 3.06
CA THR A 50 -10.15 0.64 4.43
C THR A 50 -9.44 -0.33 5.36
N TYR A 51 -8.94 0.21 6.47
CA TYR A 51 -8.41 -0.55 7.59
C TYR A 51 -8.83 0.09 8.92
N GLU A 52 -9.78 -0.52 9.60
CA GLU A 52 -10.44 0.02 10.81
C GLU A 52 -9.92 -0.59 12.11
N ALA A 53 -8.69 -1.11 12.13
CA ALA A 53 -8.12 -1.74 13.33
C ALA A 53 -7.66 -0.70 14.36
N ASN A 54 -8.56 0.13 14.88
CA ASN A 54 -8.24 1.05 15.96
C ASN A 54 -9.43 1.35 16.89
N SER A 55 -10.21 0.32 17.25
CA SER A 55 -11.33 0.51 18.19
C SER A 55 -10.86 0.93 19.60
N ASN A 56 -9.59 0.71 19.95
CA ASN A 56 -9.05 0.91 21.29
C ASN A 56 -7.96 1.99 21.39
N GLY A 57 -7.68 2.75 20.32
CA GLY A 57 -6.62 3.77 20.30
C GLY A 57 -5.19 3.23 20.22
N THR A 58 -5.00 1.94 19.94
CA THR A 58 -3.69 1.30 19.82
C THR A 58 -3.03 1.70 18.50
N LYS A 59 -1.83 2.29 18.57
CA LYS A 59 -0.97 2.53 17.41
C LYS A 59 -0.68 1.24 16.66
N GLN A 60 -0.59 1.34 15.34
CA GLN A 60 -0.30 0.19 14.47
C GLN A 60 1.14 0.18 13.99
N VAL A 61 1.75 1.37 13.90
CA VAL A 61 3.11 1.56 13.42
C VAL A 61 3.84 2.56 14.31
N LEU A 62 5.13 2.32 14.54
CA LEU A 62 6.09 3.29 15.02
C LEU A 62 7.18 3.47 13.97
N TYR A 63 7.42 4.70 13.53
CA TYR A 63 8.50 5.02 12.60
C TYR A 63 9.31 6.19 13.14
N ASN A 64 10.60 5.96 13.41
CA ASN A 64 11.50 6.93 14.05
C ASN A 64 10.89 7.57 15.30
N GLY A 65 10.23 6.76 16.14
CA GLY A 65 9.58 7.22 17.38
C GLY A 65 8.22 7.92 17.19
N ILE A 66 7.76 8.14 15.95
CA ILE A 66 6.44 8.72 15.67
C ILE A 66 5.41 7.60 15.51
N GLU A 67 4.26 7.75 16.16
CA GLU A 67 3.17 6.78 16.12
C GLU A 67 2.24 7.03 14.93
N TYR A 68 1.81 5.96 14.29
CA TYR A 68 1.03 6.00 13.05
C TYR A 68 -0.16 5.04 13.09
N ASN A 69 -1.24 5.46 12.43
CA ASN A 69 -2.41 4.63 12.10
C ASN A 69 -2.58 4.58 10.59
N VAL A 70 -3.01 3.44 10.07
CA VAL A 70 -3.39 3.27 8.66
C VAL A 70 -4.58 4.17 8.35
N SER A 71 -4.46 4.98 7.31
CA SER A 71 -5.51 5.84 6.78
C SER A 71 -6.15 5.28 5.50
N GLY A 72 -5.41 4.45 4.75
CA GLY A 72 -5.92 3.81 3.54
C GLY A 72 -4.93 2.81 2.95
N ILE A 73 -5.45 1.91 2.12
CA ILE A 73 -4.65 0.93 1.39
C ILE A 73 -5.01 1.02 -0.09
N PHE A 74 -4.00 1.11 -0.95
CA PHE A 74 -4.17 1.31 -2.37
C PHE A 74 -3.44 0.20 -3.14
N ILE A 75 -4.06 -0.36 -4.17
CA ILE A 75 -3.41 -1.29 -5.10
C ILE A 75 -3.39 -0.66 -6.49
N TYR A 76 -2.19 -0.43 -7.01
CA TYR A 76 -1.92 0.14 -8.34
C TYR A 76 -1.49 -0.96 -9.31
N SER A 77 -1.75 -0.78 -10.60
CA SER A 77 -1.15 -1.60 -11.66
C SER A 77 -0.87 -0.72 -12.89
N PRO A 78 0.39 -0.62 -13.37
CA PRO A 78 1.62 -1.21 -12.81
C PRO A 78 2.05 -0.57 -11.47
N SER A 79 3.20 -0.97 -10.91
CA SER A 79 3.76 -0.32 -9.72
C SER A 79 4.09 1.17 -9.95
N LEU A 80 4.00 1.99 -8.89
CA LEU A 80 4.39 3.40 -8.98
C LEU A 80 5.92 3.55 -8.90
N HIS A 81 6.59 2.67 -8.15
CA HIS A 81 8.04 2.59 -8.13
C HIS A 81 8.61 1.78 -9.30
N TYR A 82 9.84 2.09 -9.67
CA TYR A 82 10.69 1.24 -10.51
C TYR A 82 11.61 0.43 -9.60
N PHE A 83 11.98 -0.76 -10.05
CA PHE A 83 12.88 -1.67 -9.37
C PHE A 83 13.95 -2.08 -10.37
N ASP A 84 15.18 -1.62 -10.15
CA ASP A 84 16.30 -1.79 -11.09
C ASP A 84 15.91 -1.42 -12.54
N GLY A 85 15.20 -0.30 -12.70
CA GLY A 85 14.77 0.24 -13.99
C GLY A 85 13.50 -0.39 -14.58
N ASN A 86 12.86 -1.36 -13.91
CA ASN A 86 11.64 -2.01 -14.38
C ASN A 86 10.47 -1.79 -13.42
N GLN A 87 9.24 -1.68 -13.93
CA GLN A 87 8.05 -1.69 -13.07
C GLN A 87 7.67 -3.13 -12.71
N ALA A 88 7.20 -3.32 -11.47
CA ALA A 88 6.47 -4.52 -11.11
C ALA A 88 5.06 -4.48 -11.73
N GLU A 89 4.45 -5.65 -11.88
CA GLU A 89 3.10 -5.76 -12.49
C GLU A 89 2.03 -5.04 -11.67
N SER A 90 2.23 -4.91 -10.36
CA SER A 90 1.37 -4.15 -9.46
C SER A 90 2.15 -3.73 -8.20
N GLU A 91 1.59 -2.83 -7.40
CA GLU A 91 2.13 -2.41 -6.10
C GLU A 91 0.99 -2.13 -5.12
N ILE A 92 1.15 -2.60 -3.89
CA ILE A 92 0.29 -2.20 -2.78
C ILE A 92 0.97 -1.11 -1.96
N GLN A 93 0.24 -0.04 -1.67
CA GLN A 93 0.65 1.05 -0.80
C GLN A 93 -0.26 1.12 0.42
N ILE A 94 0.34 1.11 1.60
CA ILE A 94 -0.34 1.26 2.88
C ILE A 94 0.00 2.66 3.40
N VAL A 95 -0.98 3.54 3.36
CA VAL A 95 -0.82 4.93 3.80
C VAL A 95 -1.16 5.02 5.27
N HIS A 96 -0.29 5.69 6.01
CA HIS A 96 -0.45 5.94 7.43
C HIS A 96 -0.43 7.43 7.72
N GLN A 97 -1.27 7.84 8.67
CA GLN A 97 -1.29 9.18 9.24
C GLN A 97 -0.72 9.13 10.66
N ALA A 98 0.10 10.12 11.00
CA ALA A 98 0.61 10.27 12.36
C ALA A 98 -0.55 10.45 13.35
N VAL A 99 -0.48 9.77 14.50
CA VAL A 99 -1.48 9.86 15.58
C VAL A 99 -1.52 11.28 16.16
N LEU A 100 -0.34 11.89 16.30
CA LEU A 100 -0.21 13.29 16.73
C LEU A 100 -0.08 14.18 15.49
N GLY A 101 -0.94 15.19 15.39
CA GLY A 101 -1.25 15.96 14.17
C GLY A 101 -0.13 16.77 13.50
N ASN A 102 1.13 16.57 13.88
CA ASN A 102 2.29 17.25 13.28
C ASN A 102 3.23 16.30 12.53
N GLY A 103 2.98 14.99 12.54
CA GLY A 103 3.80 14.03 11.81
C GLY A 103 3.47 14.01 10.31
N SER A 104 4.52 13.97 9.49
CA SER A 104 4.41 13.74 8.04
C SER A 104 3.85 12.33 7.77
N PRO A 105 3.00 12.13 6.74
CA PRO A 105 2.48 10.81 6.40
C PRO A 105 3.58 9.79 6.15
N LEU A 106 3.27 8.52 6.38
CA LEU A 106 4.17 7.38 6.12
C LEU A 106 3.49 6.42 5.15
N VAL A 107 4.17 6.06 4.06
CA VAL A 107 3.68 5.14 3.04
C VAL A 107 4.57 3.91 3.00
N VAL A 108 3.98 2.73 3.18
CA VAL A 108 4.68 1.44 3.04
C VAL A 108 4.28 0.81 1.71
N CYS A 109 5.25 0.56 0.84
CA CYS A 109 5.05 0.11 -0.53
C CYS A 109 5.65 -1.29 -0.72
N ILE A 110 4.87 -2.21 -1.28
CA ILE A 110 5.28 -3.59 -1.51
C ILE A 110 4.96 -3.96 -2.97
N PRO A 111 5.94 -4.38 -3.77
CA PRO A 111 5.69 -4.82 -5.14
C PRO A 111 4.86 -6.11 -5.16
N ILE A 112 4.01 -6.23 -6.18
CA ILE A 112 3.24 -7.42 -6.48
C ILE A 112 3.64 -7.88 -7.87
N THR A 113 3.93 -9.17 -8.01
CA THR A 113 4.25 -9.80 -9.29
C THR A 113 3.48 -11.10 -9.44
N SER A 114 3.19 -11.49 -10.67
CA SER A 114 2.63 -12.79 -10.94
C SER A 114 3.71 -13.86 -11.02
N SER A 115 3.32 -15.09 -10.74
CA SER A 115 4.12 -16.28 -11.01
C SER A 115 3.29 -17.26 -11.84
N SER A 116 3.83 -17.71 -12.97
CA SER A 116 3.24 -18.78 -13.77
C SER A 116 3.53 -20.18 -13.22
N GLY A 117 4.26 -20.27 -12.09
CA GLY A 117 4.67 -21.51 -11.43
C GLY A 117 3.91 -21.76 -10.11
N SER A 118 4.51 -22.54 -9.21
CA SER A 118 3.94 -22.74 -7.87
C SER A 118 4.00 -21.43 -7.08
N ILE A 119 2.84 -20.81 -6.88
CA ILE A 119 2.71 -19.62 -6.04
C ILE A 119 2.99 -20.01 -4.58
N PRO A 120 3.86 -19.27 -3.86
CA PRO A 120 4.09 -19.51 -2.45
C PRO A 120 2.77 -19.47 -1.67
N ASN A 121 2.43 -20.56 -0.98
CA ASN A 121 1.20 -20.66 -0.19
C ASN A 121 1.30 -19.90 1.15
N ASN A 122 1.70 -18.63 1.11
CA ASN A 122 1.82 -17.77 2.28
C ASN A 122 0.52 -16.96 2.51
N LYS A 123 0.34 -16.46 3.74
CA LYS A 123 -0.90 -15.77 4.13
C LYS A 123 -1.06 -14.41 3.43
N GLY A 124 0.04 -13.72 3.13
CA GLY A 124 0.03 -12.42 2.47
C GLY A 124 -0.44 -12.50 1.02
N THR A 125 0.09 -13.45 0.26
CA THR A 125 -0.36 -13.79 -1.09
C THR A 125 -1.87 -14.03 -1.13
N ARG A 126 -2.38 -14.95 -0.30
CA ARG A 126 -3.82 -15.26 -0.29
C ARG A 126 -4.66 -14.05 0.10
N LEU A 127 -4.17 -13.23 1.03
CA LEU A 127 -4.85 -12.01 1.43
C LEU A 127 -4.95 -11.00 0.28
N VAL A 128 -3.87 -10.76 -0.48
CA VAL A 128 -3.93 -9.87 -1.66
C VAL A 128 -4.84 -10.44 -2.75
N GLU A 129 -4.76 -11.75 -3.02
CA GLU A 129 -5.65 -12.40 -3.98
C GLU A 129 -7.12 -12.26 -3.59
N ASP A 130 -7.46 -12.48 -2.32
CA ASP A 130 -8.81 -12.28 -1.79
C ASP A 130 -9.24 -10.80 -1.93
N MET A 131 -8.39 -9.85 -1.54
CA MET A 131 -8.67 -8.42 -1.69
C MET A 131 -9.06 -8.06 -3.13
N ILE A 132 -8.26 -8.50 -4.11
CA ILE A 132 -8.50 -8.23 -5.52
C ILE A 132 -9.76 -8.96 -6.01
N ASN A 133 -9.87 -10.27 -5.76
CA ASN A 133 -10.96 -11.09 -6.27
C ASN A 133 -12.33 -10.69 -5.70
N TYR A 134 -12.40 -10.24 -4.45
CA TYR A 134 -13.64 -9.74 -3.86
C TYR A 134 -13.95 -8.28 -4.25
N ALA A 135 -12.93 -7.45 -4.51
CA ALA A 135 -13.14 -6.06 -4.93
C ALA A 135 -13.68 -5.94 -6.37
N ILE A 136 -13.17 -6.74 -7.30
CA ILE A 136 -13.47 -6.61 -8.73
C ILE A 136 -14.97 -6.74 -9.04
N PRO A 137 -15.72 -7.75 -8.55
CA PRO A 137 -17.15 -7.85 -8.79
C PRO A 137 -17.94 -6.66 -8.25
N VAL A 138 -17.53 -6.11 -7.10
CA VAL A 138 -18.16 -4.93 -6.49
C VAL A 138 -17.98 -3.72 -7.41
N ILE A 139 -16.74 -3.48 -7.86
CA ILE A 139 -16.40 -2.35 -8.75
C ILE A 139 -17.11 -2.46 -10.09
N ASN A 140 -17.08 -3.63 -10.73
CA ASN A 140 -17.78 -3.85 -12.00
C ASN A 140 -19.29 -3.62 -11.88
N THR A 141 -19.88 -4.01 -10.74
CA THR A 141 -21.29 -3.76 -10.48
C THR A 141 -21.56 -2.25 -10.31
N THR A 142 -20.72 -1.54 -9.56
CA THR A 142 -20.86 -0.08 -9.40
C THR A 142 -20.72 0.64 -10.74
N ASN A 143 -19.67 0.35 -11.51
CA ASN A 143 -19.42 0.96 -12.82
C ASN A 143 -20.60 0.70 -13.79
N ARG A 144 -21.19 -0.49 -13.75
CA ARG A 144 -22.38 -0.80 -14.55
C ARG A 144 -23.58 0.05 -14.13
N ILE A 145 -23.85 0.17 -12.83
CA ILE A 145 -24.95 0.98 -12.30
C ILE A 145 -24.76 2.46 -12.65
N GLU A 146 -23.53 2.98 -12.51
CA GLU A 146 -23.19 4.35 -12.85
C GLU A 146 -23.40 4.63 -14.35
N ASN A 147 -22.96 3.73 -15.24
CA ASN A 147 -23.17 3.86 -16.67
C ASN A 147 -24.65 3.81 -17.08
N GLU A 148 -25.42 2.88 -16.50
CA GLU A 148 -26.87 2.78 -16.72
C GLU A 148 -27.56 4.09 -16.29
N LEU A 149 -27.19 4.64 -15.13
CA LEU A 149 -27.74 5.88 -14.61
C LEU A 149 -27.35 7.09 -15.44
N ASN A 150 -26.08 7.24 -15.80
CA ASN A 150 -25.60 8.37 -16.62
C ASN A 150 -26.30 8.40 -17.99
N THR A 151 -26.63 7.22 -18.53
CA THR A 151 -27.43 7.09 -19.75
C THR A 151 -28.86 7.61 -19.53
N GLU A 152 -29.51 7.26 -18.42
CA GLU A 152 -30.85 7.74 -18.08
C GLU A 152 -30.88 9.26 -17.84
N ILE A 153 -29.91 9.81 -17.10
CA ILE A 153 -29.76 11.25 -16.85
C ILE A 153 -29.56 12.00 -18.17
N SER A 154 -28.67 11.50 -19.04
CA SER A 154 -28.42 12.11 -20.36
C SER A 154 -29.67 12.12 -21.24
N SER A 155 -30.46 11.05 -21.21
CA SER A 155 -31.75 10.97 -21.91
C SER A 155 -32.75 12.00 -21.37
N ALA A 156 -32.86 12.12 -20.04
CA ALA A 156 -33.73 13.10 -19.39
C ALA A 156 -33.33 14.55 -19.73
N ASN A 157 -32.04 14.87 -19.70
CA ASN A 157 -31.52 16.19 -20.04
C ASN A 157 -31.78 16.57 -21.51
N ARG A 158 -31.69 15.60 -22.44
CA ARG A 158 -32.05 15.81 -23.84
C ARG A 158 -33.54 16.11 -24.01
N GLU A 159 -34.41 15.38 -23.33
CA GLU A 159 -35.86 15.61 -23.37
C GLU A 159 -36.21 17.00 -22.80
N LEU A 160 -35.56 17.39 -21.70
CA LEU A 160 -35.70 18.73 -21.10
C LEU A 160 -35.23 19.84 -22.06
N THR A 161 -34.12 19.63 -22.75
CA THR A 161 -33.57 20.59 -23.72
C THR A 161 -34.50 20.75 -24.92
N ASN A 162 -35.06 19.64 -25.44
CA ASN A 162 -36.05 19.68 -26.50
C ASN A 162 -37.31 20.44 -26.10
N LEU A 163 -37.73 20.35 -24.83
CA LEU A 163 -38.85 21.14 -24.30
C LEU A 163 -38.54 22.63 -24.24
N LYS A 164 -37.33 23.02 -23.85
CA LYS A 164 -36.91 24.43 -23.82
C LYS A 164 -36.83 25.04 -25.23
N ASN A 165 -36.39 24.26 -26.21
CA ASN A 165 -36.19 24.74 -27.59
C ASN A 165 -37.46 24.73 -28.44
N ASN A 166 -38.44 23.88 -28.12
CA ASN A 166 -39.72 23.89 -28.79
C ASN A 166 -40.64 24.94 -28.13
N ASP A 167 -41.07 25.95 -28.90
CA ASP A 167 -42.11 26.95 -28.57
C ASP A 167 -43.50 26.34 -28.21
N MET A 168 -43.59 25.04 -27.87
CA MET A 168 -44.78 24.33 -27.40
C MET A 168 -45.27 24.77 -26.01
N ILE A 169 -44.59 25.73 -25.37
CA ILE A 169 -45.10 26.48 -24.21
C ILE A 169 -46.48 27.10 -24.50
N LYS A 170 -46.88 27.26 -25.79
CA LYS A 170 -48.19 27.81 -26.17
C LYS A 170 -49.40 26.86 -26.07
N SER A 171 -49.25 25.54 -25.85
CA SER A 171 -50.43 24.62 -25.87
C SER A 171 -50.64 23.71 -24.66
N GLY A 172 -49.74 23.68 -23.66
CA GLY A 172 -49.92 22.96 -22.38
C GLY A 172 -49.98 21.41 -22.44
N SER A 173 -50.38 20.82 -23.57
CA SER A 173 -50.58 19.38 -23.77
C SER A 173 -49.27 18.57 -23.85
N GLY A 174 -48.19 19.16 -24.36
CA GLY A 174 -46.90 18.46 -24.52
C GLY A 174 -46.20 18.16 -23.19
N ILE A 175 -46.40 19.00 -22.18
CA ILE A 175 -45.68 18.93 -20.89
C ILE A 175 -46.17 17.78 -20.02
N ALA A 176 -47.48 17.47 -20.04
CA ALA A 176 -48.05 16.37 -19.24
C ALA A 176 -47.56 14.98 -19.69
N ASN A 177 -47.37 14.77 -21.00
CA ASN A 177 -46.84 13.51 -21.53
C ASN A 177 -45.37 13.30 -21.18
N VAL A 178 -44.58 14.38 -21.19
CA VAL A 178 -43.17 14.34 -20.81
C VAL A 178 -43.02 14.18 -19.29
N GLY A 179 -43.80 14.91 -18.49
CA GLY A 179 -43.85 14.73 -17.04
C GLY A 179 -44.15 13.29 -16.64
N ASN A 180 -45.06 12.61 -17.35
CA ASN A 180 -45.34 11.19 -17.15
C ASN A 180 -44.19 10.27 -17.60
N LYS A 181 -43.48 10.56 -18.69
CA LYS A 181 -42.30 9.79 -19.13
C LYS A 181 -41.12 9.94 -18.17
N ILE A 182 -40.84 11.16 -17.73
CA ILE A 182 -39.79 11.46 -16.76
C ILE A 182 -40.14 10.79 -15.42
N LYS A 183 -41.38 10.95 -14.95
CA LYS A 183 -41.87 10.26 -13.74
C LYS A 183 -41.75 8.74 -13.86
N ASN A 184 -42.12 8.15 -14.99
CA ASN A 184 -41.98 6.70 -15.19
C ASN A 184 -40.52 6.25 -15.22
N SER A 185 -39.63 7.06 -15.80
CA SER A 185 -38.18 6.79 -15.79
C SER A 185 -37.62 6.87 -14.37
N PHE A 186 -37.98 7.92 -13.60
CA PHE A 186 -37.62 8.06 -12.19
C PHE A 186 -38.28 7.03 -11.28
N GLU A 187 -39.51 6.59 -11.55
CA GLU A 187 -40.15 5.51 -10.79
C GLU A 187 -39.49 4.17 -11.07
N ASN A 188 -39.05 3.92 -12.31
CA ASN A 188 -38.28 2.72 -12.65
C ASN A 188 -36.89 2.75 -11.97
N LEU A 189 -36.23 3.90 -11.97
CA LEU A 189 -34.95 4.11 -11.29
C LEU A 189 -35.09 4.02 -9.75
N GLY A 190 -36.11 4.68 -9.18
CA GLY A 190 -36.41 4.67 -7.75
C GLY A 190 -36.94 3.34 -7.22
N ARG A 191 -37.53 2.49 -8.06
CA ARG A 191 -37.82 1.08 -7.74
C ARG A 191 -36.55 0.23 -7.69
N ARG A 192 -35.53 0.59 -8.47
CA ARG A 192 -34.21 -0.08 -8.45
C ARG A 192 -33.32 0.39 -7.29
N ILE A 193 -33.54 1.61 -6.77
CA ILE A 193 -32.71 2.24 -5.72
C ILE A 193 -33.43 2.37 -4.36
N ALA A 194 -34.73 2.07 -4.29
CA ALA A 194 -35.59 2.13 -3.10
C ALA A 194 -35.73 3.51 -2.42
N ARG A 195 -36.69 4.32 -2.87
CA ARG A 195 -37.77 4.98 -2.08
C ARG A 195 -38.66 5.84 -3.00
N ARG A 196 -39.98 5.80 -2.76
CA ARG A 196 -41.03 6.48 -3.56
C ARG A 196 -40.97 8.01 -3.42
N PRO A 197 -41.03 8.79 -4.51
CA PRO A 197 -41.33 10.22 -4.44
C PRO A 197 -42.82 10.44 -4.18
N THR A 198 -43.14 11.38 -3.30
CA THR A 198 -44.50 11.84 -2.99
C THR A 198 -45.02 12.80 -4.06
N GLN A 199 -46.32 12.68 -4.34
CA GLN A 199 -47.04 13.37 -5.41
C GLN A 199 -47.44 14.78 -4.96
N SER A 200 -47.16 15.81 -5.77
CA SER A 200 -47.70 17.16 -5.62
C SER A 200 -48.44 17.55 -6.90
N ASN A 201 -49.75 17.77 -6.78
CA ASN A 201 -50.61 18.28 -7.83
C ASN A 201 -50.83 19.77 -7.59
N ASN A 202 -50.19 20.64 -8.37
CA ASN A 202 -50.70 21.99 -8.63
C ASN A 202 -50.06 22.59 -9.88
N THR A 203 -50.92 23.13 -10.74
CA THR A 203 -50.58 23.90 -11.95
C THR A 203 -50.06 25.27 -11.55
N SER A 204 -48.76 25.33 -11.27
CA SER A 204 -47.99 26.57 -11.24
C SER A 204 -47.34 26.80 -12.62
N SER A 205 -46.96 28.05 -12.92
CA SER A 205 -46.28 28.47 -14.17
C SER A 205 -45.30 27.40 -14.67
N ILE A 206 -45.21 27.20 -15.99
CA ILE A 206 -44.33 26.20 -16.63
C ILE A 206 -42.89 26.27 -16.09
N GLU A 207 -42.43 27.47 -15.73
CA GLU A 207 -41.13 27.71 -15.08
C GLU A 207 -40.99 27.05 -13.70
N ASN A 208 -42.06 27.02 -12.90
CA ASN A 208 -42.07 26.36 -11.59
C ASN A 208 -42.04 24.83 -11.73
N GLN A 209 -42.71 24.27 -12.74
CA GLN A 209 -42.62 22.84 -13.04
C GLN A 209 -41.22 22.46 -13.53
N LEU A 210 -40.62 23.31 -14.37
CA LEU A 210 -39.26 23.13 -14.87
C LEU A 210 -38.22 23.20 -13.74
N SER A 211 -38.35 24.19 -12.86
CA SER A 211 -37.51 24.33 -11.65
C SER A 211 -37.66 23.13 -10.72
N THR A 212 -38.89 22.65 -10.50
CA THR A 212 -39.14 21.47 -9.65
C THR A 212 -38.48 20.21 -10.22
N LEU A 213 -38.52 20.03 -11.54
CA LEU A 213 -37.87 18.91 -12.22
C LEU A 213 -36.34 18.99 -12.13
N GLN A 214 -35.77 20.19 -12.28
CA GLN A 214 -34.32 20.39 -12.11
C GLN A 214 -33.88 20.08 -10.67
N ASP A 215 -34.65 20.52 -9.67
CA ASP A 215 -34.37 20.21 -8.26
C ASP A 215 -34.49 18.71 -7.96
N GLN A 216 -35.45 18.01 -8.59
CA GLN A 216 -35.58 16.56 -8.45
C GLN A 216 -34.40 15.82 -9.07
N LEU A 217 -33.93 16.24 -10.24
CA LEU A 217 -32.76 15.65 -10.90
C LEU A 217 -31.50 15.84 -10.03
N GLN A 218 -31.25 17.05 -9.52
CA GLN A 218 -30.12 17.32 -8.64
C GLN A 218 -30.14 16.49 -7.36
N ARG A 219 -31.34 16.25 -6.78
CA ARG A 219 -31.47 15.38 -5.60
C ARG A 219 -31.14 13.93 -5.90
N VAL A 220 -31.52 13.43 -7.08
CA VAL A 220 -31.20 12.07 -7.51
C VAL A 220 -29.70 11.94 -7.75
N GLU A 221 -29.07 12.90 -8.43
CA GLU A 221 -27.61 12.97 -8.60
C GLU A 221 -26.90 12.92 -7.23
N ASN A 222 -27.27 13.79 -6.28
CA ASN A 222 -26.65 13.81 -4.96
C ASN A 222 -26.87 12.51 -4.16
N GLN A 223 -28.03 11.87 -4.28
CA GLN A 223 -28.33 10.62 -3.58
C GLN A 223 -27.59 9.43 -4.20
N VAL A 224 -27.38 9.45 -5.50
CA VAL A 224 -26.56 8.47 -6.21
C VAL A 224 -25.11 8.62 -5.77
N ASP A 225 -24.55 9.83 -5.80
CA ASP A 225 -23.19 10.10 -5.35
C ASP A 225 -22.99 9.64 -3.91
N HIS A 226 -23.98 9.85 -3.05
CA HIS A 226 -23.89 9.40 -1.67
C HIS A 226 -23.83 7.88 -1.54
N ASN A 227 -24.63 7.12 -2.29
CA ASN A 227 -24.76 5.67 -2.15
C ASN A 227 -23.70 4.89 -2.93
N LEU A 228 -23.35 5.34 -4.14
CA LEU A 228 -22.35 4.69 -4.99
C LEU A 228 -20.93 4.94 -4.54
N ASN A 229 -20.67 5.95 -3.68
CA ASN A 229 -19.34 6.22 -3.15
C ASN A 229 -19.11 5.68 -1.73
N GLN A 230 -20.08 4.97 -1.13
CA GLN A 230 -19.87 4.35 0.18
C GLN A 230 -19.01 3.08 0.10
N PRO A 231 -18.06 2.88 1.04
CA PRO A 231 -17.27 1.67 1.11
C PRO A 231 -18.14 0.42 1.33
N GLN A 232 -17.88 -0.64 0.56
CA GLN A 232 -18.59 -1.91 0.65
C GLN A 232 -17.76 -2.94 1.42
N VAL A 233 -18.38 -3.65 2.38
CA VAL A 233 -17.70 -4.69 3.18
C VAL A 233 -17.39 -5.90 2.30
N LEU A 234 -16.13 -6.36 2.33
CA LEU A 234 -15.68 -7.58 1.68
C LEU A 234 -15.67 -8.74 2.67
N ASN A 235 -16.07 -9.93 2.22
CA ASN A 235 -16.11 -11.13 3.06
C ASN A 235 -14.73 -11.82 3.14
N ILE A 236 -13.72 -11.08 3.61
CA ILE A 236 -12.35 -11.57 3.75
C ILE A 236 -12.12 -11.96 5.20
N THR A 237 -11.87 -13.25 5.44
CA THR A 237 -11.54 -13.73 6.79
C THR A 237 -10.09 -13.44 7.12
N ASN A 238 -9.79 -13.13 8.39
CA ASN A 238 -8.44 -12.85 8.87
C ASN A 238 -7.74 -11.66 8.18
N TYR A 239 -8.51 -10.62 7.86
CA TYR A 239 -7.99 -9.38 7.27
C TYR A 239 -7.07 -8.65 8.26
N THR A 240 -5.75 -8.79 8.08
CA THR A 240 -4.71 -8.08 8.82
C THR A 240 -3.51 -7.81 7.91
N LEU A 241 -2.92 -6.61 8.03
CA LEU A 241 -1.71 -6.24 7.30
C LEU A 241 -0.45 -6.93 7.83
N GLU A 242 -0.54 -7.61 8.98
CA GLU A 242 0.55 -8.40 9.59
C GLU A 242 1.04 -9.50 8.65
N TYR A 243 0.16 -9.99 7.75
CA TYR A 243 0.53 -10.98 6.75
C TYR A 243 1.08 -10.37 5.45
N LEU A 244 0.88 -9.07 5.23
CA LEU A 244 1.32 -8.38 4.02
C LEU A 244 2.70 -7.78 4.19
N VAL A 245 2.93 -7.06 5.29
CA VAL A 245 4.17 -6.33 5.53
C VAL A 245 5.28 -7.28 5.95
N PRO A 246 6.37 -7.41 5.18
CA PRO A 246 7.45 -8.32 5.53
C PRO A 246 8.24 -7.87 6.77
N GLY A 247 8.18 -8.65 7.86
CA GLY A 247 8.99 -8.42 9.07
C GLY A 247 10.44 -8.90 8.91
N LYS A 248 11.41 -8.23 9.54
CA LYS A 248 12.85 -8.57 9.53
C LYS A 248 13.45 -8.77 8.13
N THR A 249 12.96 -8.02 7.14
CA THR A 249 13.49 -8.04 5.78
C THR A 249 13.97 -6.64 5.38
N PRO A 250 15.07 -6.53 4.62
CA PRO A 250 15.57 -5.25 4.20
C PRO A 250 14.54 -4.45 3.40
N PHE A 251 14.54 -3.13 3.60
CA PHE A 251 13.70 -2.20 2.87
C PHE A 251 14.45 -0.91 2.58
N PHE A 252 14.00 -0.19 1.56
CA PHE A 252 14.50 1.13 1.23
C PHE A 252 13.64 2.20 1.89
N SER A 253 14.26 3.31 2.27
CA SER A 253 13.58 4.48 2.81
C SER A 253 14.01 5.75 2.09
N TYR A 254 13.05 6.60 1.79
CA TYR A 254 13.30 7.94 1.30
C TYR A 254 12.20 8.90 1.76
N THR A 255 12.46 10.19 1.66
CA THR A 255 11.45 11.24 1.92
C THR A 255 11.16 11.94 0.62
N ASN A 256 9.89 12.03 0.24
CA ASN A 256 9.47 12.87 -0.86
C ASN A 256 9.12 14.25 -0.31
N THR A 257 9.83 15.28 -0.77
CA THR A 257 9.65 16.66 -0.32
C THR A 257 8.41 17.32 -0.91
N ASN A 258 7.87 16.78 -2.01
CA ASN A 258 6.73 17.38 -2.72
C ASN A 258 5.41 17.12 -1.99
N ASP A 259 5.21 15.90 -1.49
CA ASP A 259 4.07 15.49 -0.67
C ASP A 259 4.37 15.56 0.84
N ASN A 260 5.63 15.83 1.20
CA ASN A 260 6.12 15.81 2.58
C ASN A 260 5.76 14.48 3.26
N ALA A 261 6.04 13.36 2.61
CA ALA A 261 5.78 12.02 3.13
C ALA A 261 7.05 11.17 3.20
N TYR A 262 7.08 10.26 4.18
CA TYR A 262 8.08 9.22 4.31
C TYR A 262 7.65 7.98 3.55
N TYR A 263 8.58 7.35 2.85
CA TYR A 263 8.36 6.13 2.12
C TYR A 263 9.24 5.02 2.69
N ILE A 264 8.64 3.85 2.86
CA ILE A 264 9.29 2.56 3.07
C ILE A 264 8.92 1.71 1.87
N VAL A 265 9.90 1.21 1.13
CA VAL A 265 9.67 0.44 -0.08
C VAL A 265 10.44 -0.88 0.00
N TYR A 266 9.72 -1.99 -0.12
CA TYR A 266 10.33 -3.31 -0.18
C TYR A 266 10.81 -3.61 -1.60
N GLY A 267 12.02 -4.15 -1.75
CA GLY A 267 12.56 -4.53 -3.07
C GLY A 267 11.87 -5.75 -3.68
N MET A 268 12.13 -6.02 -4.96
CA MET A 268 11.52 -7.14 -5.72
C MET A 268 11.74 -8.53 -5.10
N ASN A 269 12.83 -8.73 -4.35
CA ASN A 269 13.08 -9.98 -3.63
C ASN A 269 12.04 -10.27 -2.52
N ASN A 270 11.32 -9.24 -2.08
CA ASN A 270 10.26 -9.32 -1.08
C ASN A 270 8.86 -9.09 -1.69
N ALA A 271 8.73 -9.22 -3.01
CA ALA A 271 7.46 -9.03 -3.70
C ALA A 271 6.40 -10.06 -3.25
N ILE A 272 5.14 -9.65 -3.28
CA ILE A 272 4.00 -10.54 -3.10
C ILE A 272 3.73 -11.22 -4.44
N PHE A 273 3.81 -12.55 -4.45
CA PHE A 273 3.52 -13.36 -5.62
C PHE A 273 2.04 -13.72 -5.65
N VAL A 274 1.34 -13.47 -6.75
CA VAL A 274 -0.08 -13.84 -6.96
C VAL A 274 -0.27 -14.58 -8.29
N ASP A 275 -1.44 -15.15 -8.51
CA ASP A 275 -1.79 -15.76 -9.80
C ASP A 275 -1.86 -14.73 -10.94
N SER A 276 -1.34 -15.07 -12.11
CA SER A 276 -1.35 -14.17 -13.28
C SER A 276 -2.77 -13.75 -13.69
N ASN A 277 -3.78 -14.59 -13.48
CA ASN A 277 -5.18 -14.21 -13.74
C ASN A 277 -5.67 -13.14 -12.76
N VAL A 278 -5.19 -13.14 -11.51
CA VAL A 278 -5.53 -12.09 -10.53
C VAL A 278 -4.99 -10.73 -10.97
N ILE A 279 -3.75 -10.68 -11.48
CA ILE A 279 -3.18 -9.45 -12.07
C ILE A 279 -3.95 -9.01 -13.32
N GLN A 280 -4.27 -9.93 -14.23
CA GLN A 280 -5.05 -9.61 -15.43
C GLN A 280 -6.44 -9.06 -15.07
N ASN A 281 -7.10 -9.66 -14.07
CA ASN A 281 -8.39 -9.18 -13.58
C ASN A 281 -8.25 -7.78 -12.96
N LEU A 282 -7.20 -7.52 -12.17
CA LEU A 282 -6.91 -6.20 -11.62
C LEU A 282 -6.74 -5.16 -12.74
N GLN A 283 -5.93 -5.47 -13.75
CA GLN A 283 -5.67 -4.58 -14.90
C GLN A 283 -6.91 -4.33 -15.77
N SER A 284 -7.93 -5.19 -15.69
CA SER A 284 -9.21 -4.96 -16.38
C SER A 284 -10.06 -3.86 -15.74
N VAL A 285 -9.84 -3.56 -14.46
CA VAL A 285 -10.61 -2.55 -13.71
C VAL A 285 -9.78 -1.33 -13.29
N VAL A 286 -8.45 -1.48 -13.22
CA VAL A 286 -7.52 -0.39 -12.90
C VAL A 286 -6.79 0.05 -14.17
N SER A 287 -6.93 1.33 -14.50
CA SER A 287 -6.15 2.04 -15.50
C SER A 287 -4.76 2.37 -14.95
N PRO A 288 -3.69 2.25 -15.76
CA PRO A 288 -2.37 2.64 -15.36
C PRO A 288 -2.32 4.10 -14.90
N TYR A 289 -1.68 4.33 -13.76
CA TYR A 289 -1.41 5.68 -13.28
C TYR A 289 -0.15 6.22 -13.98
N TYR A 290 -0.35 7.04 -15.02
CA TYR A 290 0.74 7.76 -15.67
C TYR A 290 0.76 9.20 -15.16
N THR A 291 1.84 9.60 -14.48
CA THR A 291 2.15 11.02 -14.35
C THR A 291 2.88 11.46 -15.62
N ASN A 292 2.82 12.75 -15.97
CA ASN A 292 3.67 13.33 -17.03
C ASN A 292 5.17 13.33 -16.67
N SER A 293 5.58 12.54 -15.66
CA SER A 293 6.97 12.35 -15.28
C SER A 293 7.60 11.35 -16.24
N THR A 294 8.49 11.85 -17.09
CA THR A 294 9.40 10.98 -17.84
C THR A 294 10.33 10.32 -16.82
N TYR A 295 10.36 8.98 -16.77
CA TYR A 295 11.45 8.26 -16.11
C TYR A 295 12.76 8.67 -16.81
N ASN A 296 13.44 9.66 -16.24
CA ASN A 296 14.72 10.12 -16.74
C ASN A 296 15.79 9.20 -16.16
N ASP A 297 16.02 8.08 -16.86
CA ASP A 297 17.20 7.21 -16.68
C ASP A 297 18.53 7.96 -16.94
N THR A 298 18.46 9.21 -17.40
CA THR A 298 19.60 10.07 -17.69
C THR A 298 20.37 10.58 -16.46
N ILE A 299 20.16 10.00 -15.27
CA ILE A 299 21.10 10.12 -14.15
C ILE A 299 22.29 9.19 -14.39
N VAL A 300 22.99 9.35 -15.52
CA VAL A 300 24.38 8.89 -15.65
C VAL A 300 25.15 9.92 -16.47
N SER A 301 25.34 11.09 -15.89
CA SER A 301 26.57 11.85 -16.13
C SER A 301 27.36 11.84 -14.82
N PRO A 302 28.63 11.41 -14.80
CA PRO A 302 29.42 11.22 -13.58
C PRO A 302 29.68 12.51 -12.78
N ASN A 303 29.14 13.66 -13.22
CA ASN A 303 29.25 14.96 -12.56
C ASN A 303 27.91 15.51 -12.04
N ILE A 304 26.79 14.77 -12.09
CA ILE A 304 25.54 15.19 -11.46
C ILE A 304 25.40 14.50 -10.11
N THR A 305 25.71 15.25 -9.07
CA THR A 305 25.56 14.86 -7.67
C THR A 305 24.10 14.83 -7.27
N ALA A 306 23.71 13.72 -6.64
CA ALA A 306 22.48 13.45 -5.88
C ALA A 306 21.24 12.99 -6.70
N SER A 307 20.83 11.75 -6.42
CA SER A 307 19.44 11.31 -6.59
C SER A 307 18.51 12.38 -6.00
N ILE A 308 17.45 12.75 -6.73
CA ILE A 308 16.46 13.76 -6.32
C ILE A 308 15.82 13.37 -4.97
N TYR A 309 15.82 12.07 -4.67
CA TYR A 309 15.39 11.49 -3.41
C TYR A 309 16.56 10.71 -2.81
N PRO A 310 17.12 11.14 -1.67
CA PRO A 310 18.18 10.40 -1.04
C PRO A 310 17.63 9.05 -0.56
N LEU A 311 18.02 7.98 -1.25
CA LEU A 311 17.55 6.62 -0.98
C LEU A 311 18.47 5.97 0.03
N PHE A 312 17.90 5.44 1.11
CA PHE A 312 18.66 4.73 2.14
C PHE A 312 18.18 3.29 2.26
N LEU A 313 19.09 2.38 2.60
CA LEU A 313 18.78 0.97 2.84
C LEU A 313 18.76 0.68 4.34
N ASN A 314 17.66 0.12 4.84
CA ASN A 314 17.61 -0.55 6.13
C ASN A 314 17.92 -2.04 5.90
N GLN A 315 19.07 -2.52 6.37
CA GLN A 315 19.46 -3.92 6.22
C GLN A 315 18.84 -4.82 7.28
N THR A 316 18.48 -4.26 8.43
CA THR A 316 17.90 -5.01 9.55
C THR A 316 16.42 -5.32 9.35
N GLY A 317 15.74 -4.45 8.57
CA GLY A 317 14.32 -4.55 8.30
C GLY A 317 13.44 -4.10 9.46
N ALA A 318 12.14 -4.32 9.30
CA ALA A 318 11.16 -3.95 10.31
C ALA A 318 11.28 -4.82 11.57
N THR A 319 11.06 -4.22 12.73
CA THR A 319 10.95 -4.93 14.00
C THR A 319 9.48 -5.12 14.40
N ASN A 320 9.16 -6.17 15.15
CA ASN A 320 7.79 -6.37 15.62
C ASN A 320 7.54 -5.44 16.80
N LEU A 321 6.47 -4.65 16.74
CA LEU A 321 6.04 -3.86 17.89
C LEU A 321 5.51 -4.84 18.95
N LEU A 322 6.29 -5.08 20.01
CA LEU A 322 5.94 -6.02 21.07
C LEU A 322 4.60 -5.61 21.71
N THR A 323 3.62 -6.51 21.66
CA THR A 323 2.21 -6.23 21.93
C THR A 323 1.84 -5.93 23.38
N THR A 324 2.77 -5.92 24.33
CA THR A 324 2.45 -5.71 25.75
C THR A 324 3.67 -5.20 26.51
N ASN A 325 3.52 -4.02 27.12
CA ASN A 325 4.47 -3.32 28.01
C ASN A 325 5.58 -2.50 27.32
N LEU A 326 5.17 -1.44 26.63
CA LEU A 326 6.02 -0.28 26.29
C LEU A 326 6.26 0.62 27.53
N SER A 327 6.68 0.06 28.66
CA SER A 327 7.12 0.86 29.82
C SER A 327 8.64 0.97 29.97
N ASP A 328 9.43 0.10 29.32
CA ASP A 328 10.82 -0.10 29.78
C ASP A 328 11.90 0.09 28.70
N GLU A 329 11.56 0.33 27.42
CA GLU A 329 12.55 0.80 26.45
C GLU A 329 12.58 2.32 26.44
N ILE A 330 13.48 2.87 27.26
CA ILE A 330 13.78 4.29 27.35
C ILE A 330 14.35 4.75 26.01
N TYR A 331 13.52 5.40 25.20
CA TYR A 331 14.00 6.17 24.06
C TYR A 331 14.75 7.40 24.59
N ILE A 332 16.08 7.32 24.62
CA ILE A 332 16.93 8.46 24.97
C ILE A 332 17.01 9.34 23.71
N ASP A 333 16.15 10.34 23.65
CA ASP A 333 16.26 11.41 22.67
C ASP A 333 17.55 12.18 22.93
N CYS A 334 18.61 11.86 22.17
CA CYS A 334 19.87 12.58 22.20
C CYS A 334 19.70 13.94 21.53
N GLN A 335 19.00 14.86 22.21
CA GLN A 335 19.13 16.27 21.88
C GLN A 335 20.60 16.68 22.12
N PRO A 336 21.22 17.44 21.19
CA PRO A 336 22.56 17.94 21.40
C PRO A 336 22.53 18.83 22.65
N THR A 337 23.16 18.38 23.73
CA THR A 337 23.34 19.18 24.94
C THR A 337 24.33 20.29 24.61
N GLY A 338 23.80 21.42 24.16
CA GLY A 338 24.54 22.68 24.16
C GLY A 338 24.95 22.99 25.60
N SER A 339 26.23 22.74 25.90
CA SER A 339 27.02 23.39 26.95
C SER A 339 26.22 23.78 28.21
N SER A 340 26.17 22.90 29.21
CA SER A 340 25.88 23.33 30.59
C SER A 340 26.74 22.54 31.58
N ASN A 341 27.53 23.27 32.36
CA ASN A 341 28.54 22.78 33.30
C ASN A 341 27.95 22.45 34.68
N GLU A 342 26.83 21.72 34.75
CA GLU A 342 26.28 21.32 36.05
C GLU A 342 26.40 19.81 36.27
N GLN A 343 27.45 19.43 37.01
CA GLN A 343 27.58 18.12 37.62
C GLN A 343 26.58 18.00 38.77
N THR A 344 25.59 17.11 38.60
CA THR A 344 24.83 16.57 39.74
C THR A 344 25.19 15.10 39.91
N ASN A 345 25.63 14.75 41.12
CA ASN A 345 25.92 13.38 41.51
C ASN A 345 24.60 12.61 41.62
N VAL A 346 24.39 11.66 40.71
CA VAL A 346 23.27 10.71 40.77
C VAL A 346 23.73 9.50 41.57
N THR A 347 23.10 9.29 42.73
CA THR A 347 23.19 8.04 43.51
C THR A 347 22.33 6.98 42.81
N THR A 348 22.94 6.10 42.03
CA THR A 348 22.28 4.90 41.49
C THR A 348 22.22 3.81 42.54
N SER A 349 21.01 3.45 42.96
CA SER A 349 20.71 2.23 43.70
C SER A 349 20.87 1.03 42.78
N THR A 350 21.98 0.33 42.90
CA THR A 350 22.30 -0.90 42.16
C THR A 350 21.42 -2.05 42.66
N THR A 351 20.39 -2.43 41.90
CA THR A 351 19.79 -3.76 42.01
C THR A 351 20.28 -4.59 40.83
N SER A 352 21.33 -5.36 41.08
CA SER A 352 21.94 -6.27 40.11
C SER A 352 21.05 -7.50 39.91
N SER A 353 20.32 -7.57 38.80
CA SER A 353 19.91 -8.84 38.19
C SER A 353 20.53 -8.92 36.79
N THR A 354 21.77 -9.38 36.73
CA THR A 354 22.45 -9.72 35.48
C THR A 354 21.87 -11.02 34.92
N THR A 355 20.81 -10.93 34.12
CA THR A 355 20.52 -11.97 33.14
C THR A 355 21.57 -11.84 32.03
N LEU A 356 22.62 -12.63 32.17
CA LEU A 356 23.74 -12.76 31.22
C LEU A 356 23.19 -13.19 29.85
N GLN A 357 23.01 -12.23 28.96
CA GLN A 357 22.64 -12.47 27.57
C GLN A 357 23.78 -13.26 26.93
N LYS A 358 23.56 -14.56 26.70
CA LYS A 358 24.55 -15.46 26.10
C LYS A 358 24.91 -14.95 24.70
N SER A 359 26.12 -14.42 24.62
CA SER A 359 26.74 -13.88 23.42
C SER A 359 26.77 -14.89 22.26
N SER A 360 26.53 -14.37 21.06
CA SER A 360 26.60 -15.01 19.74
C SER A 360 27.94 -15.71 19.44
N THR A 361 28.98 -15.50 20.26
CA THR A 361 30.28 -16.17 20.15
C THR A 361 30.23 -17.69 20.35
N LEU A 362 29.27 -18.22 21.13
CA LEU A 362 29.15 -19.68 21.29
C LEU A 362 28.71 -20.37 19.98
N PHE A 363 27.90 -19.71 19.16
CA PHE A 363 27.46 -20.27 17.87
C PHE A 363 28.64 -20.43 16.90
N PHE A 364 29.51 -19.42 16.80
CA PHE A 364 30.72 -19.49 15.97
C PHE A 364 31.69 -20.60 16.41
N ILE A 365 31.84 -20.82 17.72
CA ILE A 365 32.68 -21.92 18.25
C ILE A 365 32.12 -23.28 17.84
N TYR A 366 30.79 -23.49 17.90
CA TYR A 366 30.18 -24.74 17.46
C TYR A 366 30.32 -24.99 15.95
N VAL A 367 30.21 -23.95 15.12
CA VAL A 367 30.40 -24.07 13.66
C VAL A 367 31.84 -24.48 13.32
N VAL A 368 32.83 -23.85 13.95
CA VAL A 368 34.26 -24.19 13.74
C VAL A 368 34.56 -25.61 14.23
N PHE A 369 34.02 -26.00 15.39
CA PHE A 369 34.18 -27.35 15.92
C PHE A 369 33.54 -28.40 15.02
N PHE A 370 32.35 -28.13 14.47
CA PHE A 370 31.66 -29.05 13.56
C PHE A 370 32.44 -29.26 12.26
N LEU A 371 33.03 -28.20 11.68
CA LEU A 371 33.88 -28.32 10.49
C LEU A 371 35.15 -29.14 10.78
N PHE A 372 35.74 -28.98 11.96
CA PHE A 372 36.90 -29.78 12.39
C PHE A 372 36.55 -31.27 12.51
N VAL A 373 35.38 -31.61 13.07
CA VAL A 373 34.90 -32.99 13.17
C VAL A 373 34.65 -33.59 11.77
N LEU A 374 34.02 -32.85 10.85
CA LEU A 374 33.84 -33.31 9.46
C LEU A 374 35.17 -33.56 8.76
N PHE A 375 36.17 -32.69 8.98
CA PHE A 375 37.51 -32.88 8.44
C PHE A 375 38.18 -34.15 8.96
N LEU A 376 38.06 -34.45 10.26
CA LEU A 376 38.58 -35.69 10.84
C LEU A 376 37.88 -36.93 10.28
N ILE A 377 36.55 -36.89 10.14
CA ILE A 377 35.78 -37.98 9.53
C ILE A 377 36.23 -38.21 8.09
N TYR A 378 36.43 -37.14 7.32
CA TYR A 378 36.96 -37.21 5.95
C TYR A 378 38.35 -37.86 5.92
N MET A 379 39.26 -37.48 6.82
CA MET A 379 40.60 -38.06 6.91
C MET A 379 40.56 -39.57 7.23
N ILE A 380 39.69 -39.99 8.17
CA ILE A 380 39.50 -41.40 8.51
C ILE A 380 38.91 -42.16 7.32
N PHE A 381 37.89 -41.61 6.68
CA PHE A 381 37.25 -42.23 5.51
C PHE A 381 38.23 -42.36 4.34
N SER A 382 39.02 -41.32 4.07
CA SER A 382 40.09 -41.33 3.07
C SER A 382 41.14 -42.41 3.39
N TYR A 383 41.54 -42.54 4.66
CA TYR A 383 42.48 -43.56 5.11
C TYR A 383 41.96 -44.99 4.94
N ILE A 384 40.67 -45.24 5.23
CA ILE A 384 40.05 -46.57 5.09
C ILE A 384 39.83 -46.92 3.61
N THR A 385 39.40 -45.97 2.79
CA THR A 385 39.04 -46.22 1.38
C THR A 385 40.25 -46.33 0.46
N HIS A 386 41.41 -45.78 0.83
CA HIS A 386 42.62 -45.78 -0.01
C HIS A 386 43.88 -46.23 0.76
N PRO A 387 43.93 -47.48 1.27
CA PRO A 387 45.04 -47.97 2.11
C PRO A 387 46.39 -48.08 1.37
N ASP A 388 46.37 -48.08 0.03
CA ASP A 388 47.56 -48.33 -0.81
C ASP A 388 48.35 -47.05 -1.19
N LYS A 389 47.92 -45.86 -0.76
CA LYS A 389 48.66 -44.61 -1.00
C LYS A 389 49.44 -44.17 0.23
N LYS A 390 50.42 -44.97 0.64
CA LYS A 390 51.28 -44.67 1.82
C LYS A 390 52.33 -43.57 1.62
N ASN A 391 52.37 -42.86 0.48
CA ASN A 391 53.33 -41.78 0.25
C ASN A 391 52.65 -40.56 -0.40
N PHE A 392 51.94 -39.74 0.39
CA PHE A 392 51.57 -38.39 -0.04
C PHE A 392 52.79 -37.47 0.16
N SER A 393 53.60 -37.32 -0.90
CA SER A 393 54.71 -36.38 -0.92
C SER A 393 54.15 -34.95 -1.06
N ILE A 394 54.46 -34.09 -0.10
CA ILE A 394 54.08 -32.66 -0.06
C ILE A 394 54.74 -31.84 -1.20
N GLY A 395 55.62 -32.46 -2.01
CA GLY A 395 56.41 -31.79 -3.05
C GLY A 395 55.69 -31.35 -4.33
N SER A 396 54.35 -31.46 -4.44
CA SER A 396 53.64 -31.12 -5.70
C SER A 396 52.55 -30.05 -5.57
N ILE A 397 52.58 -29.20 -4.54
CA ILE A 397 51.76 -27.99 -4.51
C ILE A 397 52.50 -26.92 -5.32
N LYS A 398 52.10 -26.75 -6.59
CA LYS A 398 52.53 -25.58 -7.37
C LYS A 398 51.88 -24.33 -6.77
N ASN A 399 52.71 -23.32 -6.53
CA ASN A 399 52.31 -22.01 -6.05
C ASN A 399 51.35 -21.36 -7.07
N PRO A 400 50.10 -21.02 -6.72
CA PRO A 400 49.13 -20.47 -7.67
C PRO A 400 49.33 -18.96 -7.95
N PHE A 401 50.43 -18.38 -7.47
CA PHE A 401 50.75 -16.96 -7.63
C PHE A 401 52.04 -16.69 -8.45
N THR A 402 52.36 -17.58 -9.38
CA THR A 402 53.33 -17.30 -10.47
C THR A 402 52.69 -17.50 -11.82
#